data_AF-A0A7S0NKG0-F1
#
_entry.id   AF-A0A7S0NKG0-F1
#
_cell.length_a   1.000
_cell.length_b   1.000
_cell.length_c   1.000
_cell.angle_alpha   90.00
_cell.angle_beta   90.00
_cell.angle_gamma   90.00
#
_symmetry.space_group_name_H-M   'P 1'
#
loop_
_entity.id
_entity.type
_entity.pdbx_description
1 polymer ?
#
loop_
_entity_poly.entity_id
_entity_poly.type
_entity_poly.pdbx_seq_one_letter_code
_entity_poly.pdbx_strand_id
1 'polypeptide(L)'
;QRGSEPNAISADVAEAQRAVNELARLTAGRVLRREASINAAHLPAKTEMVVFCKPTEMQRAMYEQGAKIVQGWTEGKAGASTGSTAAALCAIGLLRQLANSVDQVVKKTSAKSKRGSKGGCDNESPPSKQARIEKEDDNGGLSDGDESDEGEILAGSSTKDADDLHAKLSSSVPSGYSGGVEGSGKLATLRTLLREMASNSSGAGERM
;
A
#
# COMPACT_ATOMS: atom_id res chain seq x y z
N GLN A 1 4.18 -30.89 5.16
CA GLN A 1 3.72 -30.21 3.92
C GLN A 1 2.55 -30.94 3.24
N ARG A 2 2.49 -32.28 3.20
CA ARG A 2 1.42 -33.02 2.48
C ARG A 2 -0.02 -32.73 2.94
N GLY A 3 -0.26 -32.57 4.25
CA GLY A 3 -1.62 -32.38 4.78
C GLY A 3 -2.25 -30.99 4.60
N SER A 4 -1.52 -30.00 4.06
CA SER A 4 -2.05 -28.64 3.81
C SER A 4 -2.37 -28.40 2.33
N GLU A 5 -2.14 -29.40 1.47
CA GLU A 5 -2.44 -29.32 0.04
C GLU A 5 -3.96 -29.44 -0.21
N PRO A 6 -4.52 -28.75 -1.21
CA PRO A 6 -5.95 -28.75 -1.50
C PRO A 6 -6.57 -30.14 -1.73
N ASN A 7 -5.76 -31.11 -2.17
CA ASN A 7 -6.16 -32.48 -2.49
C ASN A 7 -5.54 -33.52 -1.53
N ALA A 8 -5.16 -33.11 -0.32
CA ALA A 8 -4.59 -34.01 0.67
C ALA A 8 -5.60 -35.09 1.08
N ILE A 9 -5.13 -36.34 1.20
CA ILE A 9 -5.95 -37.43 1.73
C ILE A 9 -6.22 -37.20 3.22
N SER A 10 -7.34 -37.71 3.73
CA SER A 10 -7.76 -37.51 5.12
C SER A 10 -6.71 -37.96 6.14
N ALA A 11 -5.92 -38.99 5.83
CA ALA A 11 -4.81 -39.45 6.66
C ALA A 11 -3.71 -38.38 6.81
N ASP A 12 -3.31 -37.75 5.71
CA ASP A 12 -2.26 -36.71 5.69
C ASP A 12 -2.71 -35.44 6.42
N VAL A 13 -4.00 -35.07 6.29
CA VAL A 13 -4.60 -33.94 7.03
C VAL A 13 -4.59 -34.23 8.53
N ALA A 14 -4.99 -35.43 8.93
CA ALA A 14 -5.02 -35.83 10.34
C ALA A 14 -3.61 -35.86 10.95
N GLU A 15 -2.61 -36.34 10.21
CA GLU A 15 -1.21 -36.30 10.63
C GLU A 15 -0.70 -34.86 10.77
N ALA A 16 -0.99 -33.99 9.79
CA ALA A 16 -0.61 -32.58 9.84
C ALA A 16 -1.25 -31.86 11.04
N GLN A 17 -2.53 -32.12 11.34
CA GLN A 17 -3.19 -31.52 12.49
C GLN A 17 -2.56 -31.96 13.82
N ARG A 18 -2.16 -33.25 13.94
CA ARG A 18 -1.43 -33.72 15.13
C ARG A 18 -0.10 -32.99 15.30
N ALA A 19 0.65 -32.82 14.21
CA ALA A 19 1.92 -32.09 14.25
C ALA A 19 1.73 -30.61 14.62
N VAL A 20 0.71 -29.94 14.09
CA VAL A 20 0.37 -28.55 14.44
C VAL A 20 -0.02 -28.42 15.91
N ASN A 21 -0.84 -29.33 16.43
CA ASN A 21 -1.24 -29.31 17.83
C ASN A 21 -0.06 -29.53 18.78
N GLU A 22 0.85 -30.45 18.43
CA GLU A 22 2.05 -30.69 19.24
C GLU A 22 2.99 -29.47 19.21
N LEU A 23 3.17 -28.83 18.05
CA LEU A 23 3.93 -27.60 17.94
C LEU A 23 3.31 -26.47 18.79
N ALA A 24 1.99 -26.30 18.72
CA ALA A 24 1.28 -25.31 19.53
C ALA A 24 1.48 -25.57 21.03
N ARG A 25 1.41 -26.84 21.47
CA ARG A 25 1.64 -27.23 22.87
C ARG A 25 3.06 -26.91 23.32
N LEU A 26 4.07 -27.21 22.50
CA LEU A 26 5.48 -26.93 22.81
C LEU A 26 5.82 -25.43 22.81
N THR A 27 5.07 -24.62 22.05
CA THR A 27 5.33 -23.18 21.90
C THR A 27 4.47 -22.29 22.79
N ALA A 28 3.35 -22.79 23.36
CA ALA A 28 2.42 -22.02 24.19
C ALA A 28 3.08 -21.31 25.39
N GLY A 29 4.08 -21.93 26.02
CA GLY A 29 4.84 -21.32 27.12
C GLY A 29 5.97 -20.38 26.70
N ARG A 30 6.27 -20.30 25.40
CA ARG A 30 7.37 -19.49 24.84
C ARG A 30 6.88 -18.21 24.16
N VAL A 31 5.60 -18.14 23.82
CA VAL A 31 4.98 -17.00 23.14
C VAL A 31 3.94 -16.39 24.06
N LEU A 32 4.20 -15.17 24.55
CA LEU A 32 3.21 -14.41 25.29
C LEU A 32 2.29 -13.68 24.30
N ARG A 33 1.01 -14.06 24.28
CA ARG A 33 -0.04 -13.36 23.52
C ARG A 33 -1.06 -12.80 24.50
N ARG A 34 -1.31 -11.49 24.46
CA ARG A 34 -2.42 -10.84 25.15
C ARG A 34 -3.51 -10.55 24.13
N GLU A 35 -4.75 -10.88 24.46
CA GLU A 35 -5.88 -10.57 23.60
C GLU A 35 -6.43 -9.19 23.91
N ALA A 36 -6.92 -8.49 22.88
CA ALA A 36 -7.57 -7.20 23.03
C ALA A 36 -8.82 -7.26 23.93
N SER A 37 -9.39 -8.46 24.13
CA SER A 37 -10.50 -8.75 25.05
C SER A 37 -10.18 -8.36 26.50
N ILE A 38 -8.91 -8.42 26.93
CA ILE A 38 -8.47 -8.00 28.27
C ILE A 38 -8.78 -6.51 28.51
N ASN A 39 -8.65 -5.68 27.47
CA ASN A 39 -8.91 -4.25 27.57
C ASN A 39 -10.37 -3.88 27.30
N ALA A 40 -11.20 -4.83 26.82
CA ALA A 40 -12.59 -4.56 26.46
C ALA A 40 -13.46 -4.15 27.65
N ALA A 41 -13.07 -4.51 28.88
CA ALA A 41 -13.76 -4.10 30.10
C ALA A 41 -13.40 -2.67 30.57
N HIS A 42 -12.35 -2.08 30.00
CA HIS A 42 -11.79 -0.80 30.47
C HIS A 42 -11.80 0.29 29.40
N LEU A 43 -12.05 -0.06 28.14
CA LEU A 43 -12.14 0.85 27.01
C LEU A 43 -13.55 0.82 26.43
N PRO A 44 -14.00 1.90 25.78
CA PRO A 44 -15.21 1.85 24.95
C PRO A 44 -15.17 0.69 23.95
N ALA A 45 -16.34 0.14 23.64
CA ALA A 45 -16.46 -0.97 22.71
C ALA A 45 -15.78 -0.62 21.36
N LYS A 46 -14.88 -1.50 20.91
CA LYS A 46 -14.20 -1.34 19.62
C LYS A 46 -15.23 -1.40 18.50
N THR A 47 -15.31 -0.34 17.71
CA THR A 47 -16.16 -0.30 16.51
C THR A 47 -15.27 -0.46 15.28
N GLU A 48 -15.43 -1.56 14.56
CA GLU A 48 -14.75 -1.81 13.29
C GLU A 48 -15.75 -1.71 12.13
N MET A 49 -15.37 -0.99 11.08
CA MET A 49 -16.22 -0.80 9.90
C MET A 49 -15.42 -1.07 8.64
N VAL A 50 -15.96 -1.87 7.72
CA VAL A 50 -15.41 -2.07 6.37
C VAL A 50 -16.18 -1.17 5.41
N VAL A 51 -15.49 -0.22 4.79
CA VAL A 51 -16.09 0.75 3.87
C VAL A 51 -15.76 0.37 2.42
N PHE A 52 -16.81 0.08 1.64
CA PHE A 52 -16.70 -0.20 0.22
C PHE A 52 -16.74 1.10 -0.59
N CYS A 53 -15.57 1.57 -1.01
CA CYS A 53 -15.45 2.77 -1.84
C CYS A 53 -15.59 2.41 -3.32
N LYS A 54 -16.50 3.07 -4.04
CA LYS A 54 -16.58 2.92 -5.51
C LYS A 54 -15.39 3.67 -6.15
N PRO A 55 -14.66 3.07 -7.10
CA PRO A 55 -13.62 3.80 -7.83
C PRO A 55 -14.24 4.91 -8.67
N THR A 56 -13.54 6.03 -8.83
CA THR A 56 -13.96 7.10 -9.74
C THR A 56 -13.86 6.64 -11.19
N GLU A 57 -14.51 7.36 -12.11
CA GLU A 57 -14.45 7.06 -13.55
C GLU A 57 -13.01 7.07 -14.06
N MET A 58 -12.23 8.09 -13.65
CA MET A 58 -10.81 8.20 -14.00
C MET A 58 -10.00 7.02 -13.45
N GLN A 59 -10.21 6.71 -12.17
CA GLN A 59 -9.51 5.62 -11.49
C GLN A 59 -9.80 4.27 -12.16
N ARG A 60 -11.06 4.02 -12.52
CA ARG A 60 -11.50 2.82 -13.24
C ARG A 60 -10.85 2.73 -14.62
N ALA A 61 -10.93 3.79 -15.42
CA ALA A 61 -10.39 3.80 -16.78
C ALA A 61 -8.88 3.51 -16.79
N MET A 62 -8.14 4.16 -15.90
CA MET A 62 -6.70 3.99 -15.74
C MET A 62 -6.33 2.57 -15.27
N TYR A 63 -7.08 2.03 -14.30
CA TYR A 63 -6.84 0.67 -13.81
C TYR A 63 -7.11 -0.38 -14.90
N GLU A 64 -8.20 -0.25 -15.64
CA GLU A 64 -8.54 -1.15 -16.76
C GLU A 64 -7.49 -1.08 -17.88
N GLN A 65 -6.99 0.11 -18.21
CA GLN A 65 -5.92 0.27 -19.17
C GLN A 65 -4.61 -0.36 -18.70
N GLY A 66 -4.24 -0.14 -17.43
CA GLY A 66 -3.05 -0.75 -16.83
C GLY A 66 -3.14 -2.27 -16.81
N ALA A 67 -4.30 -2.82 -16.44
CA ALA A 67 -4.54 -4.26 -16.43
C ALA A 67 -4.38 -4.88 -17.83
N LYS A 68 -4.87 -4.23 -18.90
CA LYS A 68 -4.68 -4.70 -20.28
C LYS A 68 -3.20 -4.76 -20.70
N ILE A 69 -2.40 -3.77 -20.28
CA ILE A 69 -0.97 -3.75 -20.58
C ILE A 69 -0.25 -4.90 -19.85
N VAL A 70 -0.57 -5.10 -18.57
CA VAL A 70 -0.01 -6.18 -17.74
C VAL A 70 -0.45 -7.57 -18.23
N GLN A 71 -1.68 -7.69 -18.72
CA GLN A 71 -2.18 -8.91 -19.35
C GLN A 71 -1.29 -9.30 -20.54
N GLY A 72 -0.90 -8.33 -21.38
CA GLY A 72 0.05 -8.57 -22.47
C GLY A 72 1.44 -9.07 -22.03
N TRP A 73 1.87 -8.74 -20.81
CA TRP A 73 3.15 -9.23 -20.25
C TRP A 73 3.05 -10.64 -19.65
N THR A 74 1.86 -10.99 -19.17
CA THR A 74 1.60 -12.25 -18.47
C THR A 74 1.07 -13.34 -19.41
N GLU A 75 0.50 -12.96 -20.57
CA GLU A 75 0.02 -13.87 -21.62
C GLU A 75 1.13 -14.36 -22.58
N GLY A 76 2.40 -14.15 -22.25
CA GLY A 76 3.53 -14.72 -23.01
C GLY A 76 3.45 -16.26 -23.08
N LYS A 77 3.30 -16.78 -24.32
CA LYS A 77 3.26 -18.19 -24.76
C LYS A 77 3.30 -19.26 -23.66
N ALA A 78 2.24 -20.07 -23.61
CA ALA A 78 2.21 -21.36 -22.92
C ALA A 78 3.51 -22.15 -23.18
N GLY A 79 4.38 -22.21 -22.17
CA GLY A 79 5.68 -22.89 -22.22
C GLY A 79 6.94 -22.00 -22.17
N ALA A 80 6.83 -20.68 -22.27
CA ALA A 80 7.93 -19.77 -21.95
C ALA A 80 7.95 -19.52 -20.44
N SER A 81 9.07 -19.84 -19.79
CA SER A 81 9.30 -19.67 -18.36
C SER A 81 8.76 -18.34 -17.85
N THR A 82 7.85 -18.42 -16.87
CA THR A 82 7.43 -17.38 -15.92
C THR A 82 7.75 -15.95 -16.38
N GLY A 83 6.75 -15.24 -16.90
CA GLY A 83 6.86 -13.78 -17.09
C GLY A 83 7.51 -13.16 -15.84
N SER A 84 8.45 -12.22 -16.04
CA SER A 84 9.33 -11.74 -14.98
C SER A 84 8.56 -11.46 -13.69
N THR A 85 8.77 -12.26 -12.64
CA THR A 85 8.14 -12.06 -11.32
C THR A 85 8.34 -10.64 -10.82
N ALA A 86 9.50 -10.05 -11.13
CA ALA A 86 9.79 -8.66 -10.85
C ALA A 86 8.86 -7.68 -11.59
N ALA A 87 8.59 -7.89 -12.88
CA ALA A 87 7.64 -7.08 -13.63
C ALA A 87 6.20 -7.24 -13.09
N ALA A 88 5.80 -8.44 -12.69
CA ALA A 88 4.50 -8.69 -12.06
C ALA A 88 4.35 -7.96 -10.72
N LEU A 89 5.37 -8.00 -9.86
CA LEU A 89 5.37 -7.26 -8.59
C LEU A 89 5.35 -5.75 -8.80
N CYS A 90 6.09 -5.23 -9.79
CA CYS A 90 6.02 -3.82 -10.17
C CYS A 90 4.63 -3.42 -10.68
N ALA A 91 4.01 -4.27 -11.51
CA ALA A 91 2.65 -4.06 -11.99
C ALA A 91 1.63 -4.03 -10.84
N ILE A 92 1.71 -4.97 -9.90
CA ILE A 92 0.85 -5.00 -8.70
C ILE A 92 1.02 -3.71 -7.90
N GLY A 93 2.26 -3.26 -7.69
CA GLY A 93 2.55 -2.01 -6.98
C GLY A 93 1.93 -0.79 -7.66
N LEU A 94 2.08 -0.67 -8.99
CA LEU A 94 1.50 0.43 -9.78
C LEU A 94 -0.04 0.40 -9.78
N LEU A 95 -0.64 -0.77 -9.97
CA LEU A 95 -2.09 -0.95 -9.93
C LEU A 95 -2.66 -0.68 -8.53
N ARG A 96 -1.95 -1.03 -7.46
CA ARG A 96 -2.30 -0.67 -6.08
C ARG A 96 -2.26 0.84 -5.86
N GLN A 97 -1.24 1.53 -6.37
CA GLN A 97 -1.15 2.99 -6.31
C GLN A 97 -2.33 3.65 -7.04
N LEU A 98 -2.67 3.19 -8.26
CA LEU A 98 -3.88 3.63 -8.97
C LEU A 98 -5.16 3.34 -8.18
N ALA A 99 -5.27 2.18 -7.54
CA ALA A 99 -6.40 1.82 -6.68
C ALA A 99 -6.50 2.68 -5.40
N ASN A 100 -5.44 3.39 -5.02
CA ASN A 100 -5.45 4.38 -3.95
C ASN A 100 -5.78 5.78 -4.47
N SER A 101 -5.04 6.27 -5.47
CA SER A 101 -5.29 7.53 -6.16
C SER A 101 -4.55 7.60 -7.49
N VAL A 102 -5.21 8.10 -8.54
CA VAL A 102 -4.59 8.38 -9.85
C VAL A 102 -3.43 9.39 -9.73
N ASP A 103 -3.50 10.30 -8.74
CA ASP A 103 -2.46 11.32 -8.51
C ASP A 103 -1.09 10.72 -8.20
N GLN A 104 -1.04 9.53 -7.59
CA GLN A 104 0.22 8.89 -7.21
C GLN A 104 1.06 8.50 -8.43
N VAL A 105 0.40 8.16 -9.55
CA VAL A 105 1.07 7.85 -10.82
C VAL A 105 1.48 9.13 -11.55
N VAL A 106 0.64 10.16 -11.52
CA VAL A 106 0.92 11.44 -12.19
C VAL A 106 2.09 12.19 -11.52
N LYS A 107 2.10 12.28 -10.19
CA LYS A 107 3.12 13.04 -9.40
C LYS A 107 4.54 12.50 -9.53
N LYS A 108 4.72 11.20 -9.85
CA LYS A 108 6.06 10.60 -9.99
C LYS A 108 6.82 11.15 -11.22
N THR A 109 6.12 11.73 -12.20
CA THR A 109 6.73 12.36 -13.39
C THR A 109 7.42 13.69 -13.07
N SER A 110 6.91 14.47 -12.11
CA SER A 110 7.46 15.80 -11.79
C SER A 110 8.71 15.77 -10.90
N ALA A 111 8.96 14.68 -10.18
CA ALA A 111 10.12 14.57 -9.28
C ALA A 111 11.43 14.17 -9.98
N LYS A 112 11.37 13.52 -11.16
CA LYS A 112 12.55 12.97 -11.85
C LYS A 112 13.35 14.01 -12.66
N SER A 113 12.82 15.20 -12.89
CA SER A 113 13.48 16.28 -13.65
C SER A 113 14.50 17.10 -12.84
N LYS A 114 14.53 16.97 -11.50
CA LYS A 114 15.38 17.80 -10.61
C LYS A 114 16.65 17.12 -10.06
N ARG A 115 17.06 15.95 -10.55
CA ARG A 115 18.36 15.34 -10.17
C ARG A 115 19.28 15.19 -11.38
N GLY A 116 19.71 16.34 -11.90
CA GLY A 116 20.81 16.43 -12.85
C GLY A 116 22.15 16.27 -12.16
N SER A 117 22.97 15.37 -12.70
CA SER A 117 24.41 15.52 -12.94
C SER A 117 25.31 16.00 -11.79
N LYS A 118 25.99 15.06 -11.13
CA LYS A 118 27.43 15.16 -10.89
C LYS A 118 28.04 13.76 -10.74
N GLY A 119 28.84 13.37 -11.73
CA GLY A 119 29.69 12.18 -11.67
C GLY A 119 30.97 12.44 -10.87
N GLY A 120 31.64 11.34 -10.51
CA GLY A 120 32.98 11.32 -9.94
C GLY A 120 33.14 10.21 -8.90
N CYS A 121 33.86 9.14 -9.27
CA CYS A 121 34.53 8.24 -8.33
C CYS A 121 35.47 9.06 -7.43
N ASP A 122 35.67 8.71 -6.16
CA ASP A 122 36.80 7.87 -5.77
C ASP A 122 36.57 7.19 -4.41
N ASN A 123 37.23 6.03 -4.26
CA ASN A 123 37.41 5.26 -3.04
C ASN A 123 38.05 6.09 -1.92
N GLU A 124 37.50 6.09 -0.71
CA GLU A 124 38.29 5.91 0.52
C GLU A 124 37.41 5.56 1.74
N SER A 125 37.98 4.70 2.60
CA SER A 125 37.43 4.08 3.80
C SER A 125 37.09 5.06 4.94
N PRO A 126 36.31 4.64 5.96
CA PRO A 126 35.65 5.56 6.90
C PRO A 126 36.51 5.91 8.13
N PRO A 127 36.42 7.14 8.67
CA PRO A 127 36.87 7.42 10.03
C PRO A 127 35.70 7.51 11.02
N SER A 128 35.75 6.57 11.94
CA SER A 128 35.29 6.59 13.33
C SER A 128 35.17 7.94 14.06
N LYS A 129 34.13 7.99 14.92
CA LYS A 129 34.00 8.66 16.24
C LYS A 129 33.71 10.17 16.34
N GLN A 130 32.57 10.41 17.01
CA GLN A 130 32.30 11.45 18.02
C GLN A 130 32.32 12.93 17.59
N ALA A 131 31.15 13.55 17.54
CA ALA A 131 30.84 14.76 18.30
C ALA A 131 29.33 15.08 18.22
N ARG A 132 28.65 14.87 19.34
CA ARG A 132 27.34 15.43 19.68
C ARG A 132 27.57 16.89 20.05
N ILE A 133 27.08 17.83 19.25
CA ILE A 133 26.87 19.22 19.67
C ILE A 133 25.51 19.68 19.14
N GLU A 134 24.70 20.09 20.11
CA GLU A 134 23.36 20.60 20.04
C GLU A 134 23.30 21.94 19.29
N LYS A 135 22.26 22.12 18.46
CA LYS A 135 21.60 23.41 18.30
C LYS A 135 20.10 23.17 18.21
N GLU A 136 19.45 23.50 19.31
CA GLU A 136 18.03 23.82 19.40
C GLU A 136 17.79 25.12 18.63
N ASP A 137 16.87 25.10 17.67
CA ASP A 137 16.07 26.27 17.34
C ASP A 137 14.61 25.81 17.34
N ASP A 138 13.89 26.43 18.26
CA ASP A 138 12.51 26.25 18.65
C ASP A 138 11.57 26.83 17.58
N ASN A 139 10.71 25.99 17.00
CA ASN A 139 9.44 26.47 16.46
C ASN A 139 8.40 25.34 16.54
N GLY A 140 7.60 25.39 17.61
CA GLY A 140 6.48 24.51 17.84
C GLY A 140 5.44 24.54 16.72
N GLY A 141 5.32 23.42 16.02
CA GLY A 141 4.20 23.08 15.16
C GLY A 141 3.90 21.60 15.36
N LEU A 142 2.98 21.30 16.28
CA LEU A 142 2.42 19.97 16.48
C LEU A 142 1.60 19.61 15.22
N SER A 143 2.23 18.89 14.30
CA SER A 143 1.53 18.22 13.20
C SER A 143 1.38 16.76 13.58
N ASP A 144 0.23 16.44 14.18
CA ASP A 144 -0.20 15.09 14.45
C ASP A 144 -0.33 14.28 13.15
N GLY A 145 0.28 13.10 13.13
CA GLY A 145 -0.18 11.96 12.35
C GLY A 145 0.11 11.96 10.85
N ASP A 146 1.38 12.10 10.46
CA ASP A 146 1.80 11.67 9.12
C ASP A 146 2.07 10.15 9.13
N GLU A 147 1.02 9.33 9.13
CA GLU A 147 1.11 7.94 8.63
C GLU A 147 1.10 7.97 7.10
N SER A 148 2.10 8.62 6.53
CA SER A 148 2.51 8.42 5.13
C SER A 148 3.63 7.39 5.08
N ASP A 149 3.45 6.25 5.77
CA ASP A 149 4.28 5.05 5.56
C ASP A 149 3.62 4.11 4.53
N GLU A 150 3.13 4.70 3.44
CA GLU A 150 2.98 3.96 2.19
C GLU A 150 4.36 3.98 1.54
N GLY A 151 5.22 3.10 2.04
CA GLY A 151 6.65 3.04 1.77
C GLY A 151 7.00 3.46 0.35
N GLU A 152 8.01 4.33 0.25
CA GLU A 152 8.76 4.47 -0.98
C GLU A 152 9.00 3.06 -1.53
N ILE A 153 8.38 2.75 -2.66
CA ILE A 153 8.84 1.63 -3.46
C ILE A 153 10.19 2.09 -4.00
N LEU A 154 11.22 1.97 -3.16
CA LEU A 154 12.62 1.84 -3.55
C LEU A 154 12.66 0.57 -4.39
N ALA A 155 12.17 0.72 -5.63
CA ALA A 155 12.18 -0.30 -6.64
C ALA A 155 13.64 -0.50 -7.01
N GLY A 156 14.35 -1.33 -6.24
CA GLY A 156 15.64 -1.92 -6.60
C GLY A 156 15.54 -2.89 -7.80
N SER A 157 14.48 -2.79 -8.59
CA SER A 157 14.21 -3.57 -9.79
C SER A 157 13.33 -2.73 -10.73
N SER A 158 13.87 -1.61 -11.22
CA SER A 158 13.27 -0.89 -12.36
C SER A 158 13.37 -1.80 -13.58
N THR A 159 12.28 -2.49 -13.91
CA THR A 159 12.18 -3.17 -15.20
C THR A 159 11.75 -2.14 -16.23
N LYS A 160 12.33 -2.21 -17.43
CA LYS A 160 11.94 -1.32 -18.54
C LYS A 160 10.43 -1.36 -18.79
N ASP A 161 9.81 -2.52 -18.58
CA ASP A 161 8.37 -2.72 -18.70
C ASP A 161 7.58 -1.91 -17.68
N ALA A 162 8.00 -1.90 -16.41
CA ALA A 162 7.33 -1.11 -15.36
C ALA A 162 7.44 0.40 -15.61
N ASP A 163 8.59 0.87 -16.08
CA ASP A 163 8.78 2.27 -16.45
C ASP A 163 7.93 2.66 -17.66
N ASP A 164 7.82 1.78 -18.67
CA ASP A 164 6.96 1.95 -19.85
C ASP A 164 5.47 1.98 -19.47
N LEU A 165 5.02 1.07 -18.59
CA LEU A 165 3.65 1.06 -18.07
C LEU A 165 3.34 2.36 -17.33
N HIS A 166 4.26 2.80 -16.47
CA HIS A 166 4.09 4.07 -15.76
C HIS A 166 3.99 5.25 -16.73
N ALA A 167 4.86 5.31 -17.75
CA ALA A 167 4.84 6.37 -18.75
C ALA A 167 3.54 6.37 -19.57
N LYS A 168 3.09 5.20 -20.02
CA LYS A 168 1.83 5.01 -20.76
C LYS A 168 0.61 5.40 -19.94
N LEU A 169 0.60 5.06 -18.66
CA LEU A 169 -0.48 5.47 -17.76
C LEU A 169 -0.45 6.98 -17.55
N SER A 170 0.72 7.55 -17.27
CA SER A 170 0.84 9.00 -17.05
C SER A 170 0.41 9.82 -18.27
N SER A 171 0.69 9.36 -19.49
CA SER A 171 0.28 10.03 -20.73
C SER A 171 -1.20 9.88 -21.08
N SER A 172 -1.90 8.92 -20.47
CA SER A 172 -3.32 8.66 -20.73
C SER A 172 -4.25 9.46 -19.84
N VAL A 173 -3.71 10.22 -18.87
CA VAL A 173 -4.49 11.11 -18.02
C VAL A 173 -4.89 12.36 -18.81
N PRO A 174 -6.19 12.71 -18.89
CA PRO A 174 -6.65 13.90 -19.60
C PRO A 174 -6.08 15.19 -19.02
N SER A 175 -5.81 16.18 -19.88
CA SER A 175 -5.28 17.50 -19.47
C SER A 175 -6.22 18.31 -18.56
N GLY A 176 -7.51 17.97 -18.52
CA GLY A 176 -8.51 18.57 -17.64
C GLY A 176 -8.67 17.88 -16.28
N TYR A 177 -7.87 16.86 -15.99
CA TYR A 177 -7.94 16.13 -14.71
C TYR A 177 -7.45 17.01 -13.55
N SER A 178 -8.33 17.28 -12.59
CA SER A 178 -8.05 18.22 -11.48
C SER A 178 -7.35 17.58 -10.27
N GLY A 179 -7.32 16.25 -10.20
CA GLY A 179 -6.75 15.52 -9.07
C GLY A 179 -7.64 15.42 -7.84
N GLY A 180 -7.08 14.88 -6.75
CA GLY A 180 -7.78 14.81 -5.47
C GLY A 180 -8.95 13.83 -5.46
N VAL A 181 -10.17 14.31 -5.20
CA VAL A 181 -11.36 13.43 -5.10
C VAL A 181 -11.79 12.81 -6.40
N GLU A 182 -11.53 13.47 -7.52
CA GLU A 182 -11.80 12.90 -8.85
C GLU A 182 -10.84 11.73 -9.15
N GLY A 183 -9.69 11.71 -8.46
CA GLY A 183 -8.66 10.68 -8.56
C GLY A 183 -8.79 9.51 -7.61
N SER A 184 -9.64 9.61 -6.59
CA SER A 184 -9.69 8.63 -5.51
C SER A 184 -11.11 8.44 -4.98
N GLY A 185 -11.66 7.26 -5.24
CA GLY A 185 -12.95 6.84 -4.70
C GLY A 185 -12.99 6.86 -3.16
N LYS A 186 -11.85 6.63 -2.51
CA LYS A 186 -11.70 6.69 -1.05
C LYS A 186 -11.89 8.12 -0.55
N LEU A 187 -11.22 9.09 -1.16
CA LEU A 187 -11.37 10.50 -0.81
C LEU A 187 -12.79 11.00 -1.10
N ALA A 188 -13.39 10.59 -2.22
CA ALA A 188 -14.76 10.95 -2.56
C ALA A 188 -15.77 10.43 -1.53
N THR A 189 -15.61 9.17 -1.11
CA THR A 189 -16.44 8.54 -0.07
C THR A 189 -16.25 9.26 1.27
N LEU A 190 -15.00 9.52 1.68
CA LEU A 190 -14.68 10.20 2.92
C LEU A 190 -15.25 11.63 2.96
N ARG A 191 -15.15 12.40 1.86
CA ARG A 191 -15.76 13.73 1.79
C ARG A 191 -17.28 13.69 1.90
N THR A 192 -17.92 12.66 1.34
CA THR A 192 -19.37 12.48 1.47
C THR A 192 -19.75 12.20 2.91
N LEU A 193 -19.06 11.28 3.58
CA LEU A 193 -19.28 10.97 5.00
C LEU A 193 -19.05 12.18 5.91
N LEU A 194 -17.94 12.92 5.72
CA LEU A 194 -17.67 14.13 6.49
C LEU A 194 -18.77 15.19 6.31
N ARG A 195 -19.28 15.35 5.08
CA ARG A 195 -20.37 16.30 4.79
C ARG A 195 -21.66 15.91 5.51
N GLU A 196 -22.02 14.63 5.48
CA GLU A 196 -23.21 14.11 6.16
C GLU A 196 -23.10 14.29 7.68
N MET A 197 -21.93 14.03 8.26
CA MET A 197 -21.69 14.26 9.69
C MET A 197 -21.78 15.74 10.05
N ALA A 198 -21.25 16.64 9.22
CA ALA A 198 -21.31 18.08 9.44
C ALA A 198 -22.75 18.65 9.31
N SER A 199 -23.58 18.07 8.43
CA SER A 199 -25.01 18.43 8.36
C SER A 199 -25.83 17.86 9.50
N ASN A 200 -25.42 16.73 10.09
CA ASN A 200 -26.11 16.13 11.23
C ASN A 200 -25.78 16.84 12.55
N SER A 201 -24.59 17.45 12.69
CA SER A 201 -24.23 18.21 13.88
C SER A 201 -24.93 19.56 13.99
N SER A 202 -25.31 20.18 12.86
CA SER A 202 -26.08 21.43 12.86
C SER A 202 -27.57 21.26 13.16
N GLY A 203 -28.11 20.03 13.06
CA GLY A 203 -29.52 19.71 13.36
C GLY A 203 -29.79 19.27 14.80
N ALA A 204 -28.76 19.08 15.64
CA ALA A 204 -28.90 18.61 17.02
C ALA A 204 -29.25 19.74 18.02
N GLY A 205 -29.30 21.00 17.59
CA GLY A 205 -29.67 22.15 18.42
C GLY A 205 -31.16 22.48 18.47
N GLU A 206 -32.02 21.73 17.76
CA GLU A 206 -33.43 22.11 17.56
C GLU A 206 -34.44 20.99 17.89
N ARG A 207 -34.07 20.05 18.78
CA ARG A 207 -35.02 19.12 19.38
C ARG A 207 -34.84 18.99 20.90
N MET A 208 -35.68 19.78 21.58
CA MET A 208 -36.16 19.71 22.97
C MET A 208 -35.20 20.05 24.09
#